data_AF-A0A6V2TNJ9-F1
#
_entry.id   AF-A0A6V2TNJ9-F1
#
_cell.length_a   1.000
_cell.length_b   1.000
_cell.length_c   1.000
_cell.angle_alpha   90.00
_cell.angle_beta   90.00
_cell.angle_gamma   90.00
#
_symmetry.space_group_name_H-M   'P 1'
#
loop_
_entity.id
_entity.type
_entity.pdbx_description
1 polymer ?
#
loop_
_entity_poly.entity_id
_entity_poly.type
_entity_poly.pdbx_seq_one_letter_code
_entity_poly.pdbx_strand_id
1 'polypeptide(L)'
;MAKRGTMIGTPHWMAPEAFAAVTAIDGDPYDNKVDIWGVGITAIELMTMKPPWSSLSSVFDIILAIVNNPPPEAEGSPVLRDFVRCALVKDAVARPSADVLLKHKLVAGARSDALAAVVKKGAPKIGAL
;
A
#
# COMPACT_ATOMS: atom_id res chain seq x y z
N MET A 1 -16.11 -18.28 -24.45
CA MET A 1 -16.66 -17.50 -23.32
C MET A 1 -15.50 -16.68 -22.73
N ALA A 2 -15.37 -15.40 -23.10
CA ALA A 2 -14.34 -14.54 -22.50
C ALA A 2 -14.83 -14.12 -21.10
N LYS A 3 -14.11 -14.53 -20.04
CA LYS A 3 -14.33 -13.97 -18.70
C LYS A 3 -14.10 -12.47 -18.82
N ARG A 4 -15.15 -11.67 -18.63
CA ARG A 4 -15.03 -10.22 -18.52
C ARG A 4 -14.10 -9.95 -17.34
N GLY A 5 -12.89 -9.47 -17.61
CA GLY A 5 -11.99 -8.96 -16.60
C GLY A 5 -12.55 -7.65 -16.06
N THR A 6 -13.51 -7.73 -15.14
CA THR A 6 -13.85 -6.56 -14.33
C THR A 6 -12.61 -6.25 -13.51
N MET A 7 -12.00 -5.10 -13.77
CA MET A 7 -10.96 -4.55 -12.92
C MET A 7 -11.61 -4.19 -11.58
N ILE A 8 -11.57 -5.13 -10.63
CA ILE A 8 -12.11 -4.96 -9.30
C ILE A 8 -11.00 -4.35 -8.45
N GLY A 9 -11.13 -3.07 -8.11
CA GLY A 9 -10.22 -2.39 -7.19
C GLY A 9 -10.04 -0.92 -7.51
N THR A 10 -9.65 -0.16 -6.50
CA THR A 10 -9.06 1.16 -6.70
C THR A 10 -7.56 0.96 -6.89
N PRO A 11 -7.02 1.17 -8.11
CA PRO A 11 -5.70 0.67 -8.51
C PRO A 11 -4.54 1.24 -7.70
N HIS A 12 -4.75 2.36 -6.99
CA HIS A 12 -3.72 3.07 -6.24
C HIS A 12 -3.00 2.22 -5.18
N TRP A 13 -3.67 1.22 -4.59
CA TRP A 13 -3.09 0.32 -3.58
C TRP A 13 -2.55 -0.99 -4.15
N MET A 14 -2.72 -1.24 -5.45
CA MET A 14 -2.32 -2.50 -6.06
C MET A 14 -0.81 -2.52 -6.31
N ALA A 15 -0.19 -3.66 -6.00
CA ALA A 15 1.23 -3.89 -6.25
C ALA A 15 1.50 -4.07 -7.77
N PRO A 16 2.70 -3.72 -8.27
CA PRO A 16 3.05 -3.85 -9.69
C PRO A 16 2.80 -5.26 -10.25
N GLU A 17 3.14 -6.29 -9.48
CA GLU A 17 3.00 -7.69 -9.88
C GLU A 17 1.53 -8.15 -9.99
N ALA A 18 0.61 -7.51 -9.28
CA ALA A 18 -0.82 -7.85 -9.35
C ALA A 18 -1.41 -7.58 -10.74
N PHE A 19 -0.88 -6.59 -11.47
CA PHE A 19 -1.32 -6.30 -12.84
C PHE A 19 -0.82 -7.33 -13.84
N ALA A 20 0.42 -7.83 -13.67
CA ALA A 20 0.97 -8.87 -14.53
C ALA A 20 0.15 -10.16 -14.42
N ALA A 21 -0.27 -10.54 -13.20
CA ALA A 21 -1.11 -11.72 -12.95
C ALA A 21 -2.50 -11.63 -13.61
N VAL A 22 -3.07 -10.44 -13.74
CA VAL A 22 -4.36 -10.23 -14.44
C VAL A 22 -4.22 -10.34 -15.96
N THR A 23 -3.02 -10.08 -16.50
CA THR A 23 -2.73 -10.14 -17.94
C THR A 23 -2.13 -11.46 -18.41
N ALA A 24 -1.58 -12.27 -17.50
CA ALA A 24 -1.00 -13.57 -17.83
C ALA A 24 -2.11 -14.59 -18.15
N ILE A 25 -2.00 -15.25 -19.30
CA ILE A 25 -2.96 -16.25 -19.80
C ILE A 25 -3.11 -17.44 -18.82
N ASP A 26 -2.07 -17.70 -18.01
CA ASP A 26 -2.00 -18.81 -17.06
C ASP A 26 -1.97 -18.37 -15.58
N GLY A 27 -2.37 -17.11 -15.28
CA GLY A 27 -2.73 -16.67 -13.93
C GLY A 27 -1.77 -17.08 -12.81
N ASP A 28 -0.49 -16.72 -12.92
CA ASP A 28 0.47 -16.99 -11.85
C ASP A 28 -0.01 -16.28 -10.57
N PRO A 29 -0.25 -16.99 -9.45
CA PRO A 29 -0.84 -16.40 -8.26
C PRO A 29 0.16 -15.40 -7.67
N TYR A 30 -0.27 -14.14 -7.56
CA TYR A 30 0.50 -13.16 -6.77
C TYR A 30 0.54 -13.63 -5.31
N ASP A 31 1.69 -13.45 -4.67
CA ASP A 31 1.92 -13.84 -3.28
C ASP A 31 1.27 -12.83 -2.30
N ASN A 32 1.19 -13.19 -1.02
CA ASN A 32 0.71 -12.33 0.07
C ASN A 32 1.50 -11.01 0.23
N LYS A 33 2.65 -10.88 -0.45
CA LYS A 33 3.44 -9.65 -0.46
C LYS A 33 2.75 -8.48 -1.14
N VAL A 34 1.70 -8.71 -1.95
CA VAL A 34 0.87 -7.61 -2.48
C VAL A 34 0.23 -6.78 -1.35
N ASP A 35 -0.11 -7.42 -0.23
CA ASP A 35 -0.67 -6.73 0.94
C ASP A 35 0.37 -5.83 1.61
N ILE A 36 1.65 -6.21 1.57
CA ILE A 36 2.74 -5.38 2.08
C ILE A 36 2.86 -4.07 1.30
N TRP A 37 2.73 -4.13 -0.03
CA TRP A 37 2.68 -2.94 -0.86
C TRP A 37 1.47 -2.07 -0.51
N GLY A 38 0.28 -2.69 -0.42
CA GLY A 38 -0.95 -2.00 -0.04
C GLY A 38 -0.82 -1.24 1.28
N VAL A 39 -0.23 -1.87 2.31
CA VAL A 39 0.05 -1.23 3.61
C VAL A 39 1.00 -0.03 3.47
N GLY A 40 2.02 -0.11 2.61
CA GLY A 40 2.90 1.03 2.33
C GLY A 40 2.15 2.21 1.71
N ILE A 41 1.24 1.94 0.79
CA ILE A 41 0.37 2.97 0.19
C ILE A 41 -0.59 3.56 1.22
N THR A 42 -1.23 2.71 2.04
CA THR A 42 -2.10 3.15 3.14
C THR A 42 -1.34 4.02 4.15
N ALA A 43 -0.09 3.70 4.46
CA ALA A 43 0.73 4.52 5.36
C ALA A 43 0.98 5.93 4.81
N ILE A 44 1.16 6.08 3.49
CA ILE A 44 1.23 7.40 2.84
C ILE A 44 -0.14 8.10 2.93
N GLU A 45 -1.21 7.41 2.54
CA GLU A 45 -2.56 7.95 2.56
C GLU A 45 -2.97 8.47 3.94
N LEU A 46 -2.64 7.77 5.01
CA LEU A 46 -2.95 8.21 6.37
C LEU A 46 -2.29 9.55 6.75
N MET A 47 -1.19 9.92 6.09
CA MET A 47 -0.50 11.20 6.30
C MET A 47 -1.03 12.32 5.41
N THR A 48 -1.49 11.97 4.20
CA THR A 48 -1.84 12.93 3.14
C THR A 48 -3.35 13.03 2.89
N MET A 49 -4.15 12.17 3.53
CA MET A 49 -5.57 11.92 3.27
C MET A 49 -5.89 11.45 1.86
N LYS A 50 -4.88 11.14 1.05
CA LYS A 50 -5.02 10.74 -0.36
C LYS A 50 -3.92 9.77 -0.75
N PRO A 51 -4.22 8.67 -1.47
CA PRO A 51 -3.18 7.80 -1.97
C PRO A 51 -2.28 8.54 -2.99
N PRO A 52 -1.05 8.05 -3.24
CA PRO A 52 -0.22 8.53 -4.34
C PRO A 52 -0.98 8.49 -5.66
N TRP A 53 -0.78 9.49 -6.52
CA TRP A 53 -1.46 9.61 -7.82
C TRP A 53 -2.99 9.75 -7.78
N SER A 54 -3.56 10.18 -6.65
CA SER A 54 -5.01 10.45 -6.54
C SER A 54 -5.54 11.49 -7.52
N SER A 55 -4.68 12.28 -8.17
CA SER A 55 -5.05 13.27 -9.19
C SER A 55 -5.23 12.67 -10.59
N LEU A 56 -4.80 11.43 -10.82
CA LEU A 56 -4.97 10.76 -12.10
C LEU A 56 -6.37 10.15 -12.18
N SER A 57 -7.11 10.50 -13.25
CA SER A 57 -8.48 9.99 -13.47
C SER A 57 -8.52 8.72 -14.32
N SER A 58 -7.46 8.44 -15.09
CA SER A 58 -7.33 7.25 -15.92
C SER A 58 -6.71 6.11 -15.13
N VAL A 59 -7.42 4.99 -15.06
CA VAL A 59 -6.91 3.78 -14.42
C VAL A 59 -5.64 3.28 -15.11
N PHE A 60 -5.56 3.39 -16.44
CA PHE A 60 -4.38 3.01 -17.20
C PHE A 60 -3.16 3.87 -16.82
N ASP A 61 -3.35 5.17 -16.62
CA ASP A 61 -2.26 6.08 -16.23
C ASP A 61 -1.75 5.74 -14.82
N ILE A 62 -2.64 5.35 -13.90
CA ILE A 62 -2.28 4.90 -12.55
C ILE A 62 -1.46 3.61 -12.62
N ILE A 63 -1.87 2.63 -13.43
CA ILE A 63 -1.12 1.38 -13.64
C ILE A 63 0.28 1.68 -14.18
N LEU A 64 0.38 2.52 -15.23
CA LEU A 64 1.68 2.91 -15.78
C LEU A 64 2.56 3.63 -14.75
N ALA A 65 1.98 4.50 -13.93
CA ALA A 65 2.71 5.17 -12.86
C ALA A 65 3.29 4.15 -11.86
N ILE A 66 2.48 3.19 -11.40
CA ILE A 66 2.91 2.13 -10.47
C ILE A 66 4.04 1.29 -11.08
N VAL A 67 3.88 0.86 -12.33
CA VAL A 67 4.82 -0.06 -13.00
C VAL A 67 6.12 0.65 -13.39
N ASN A 68 6.07 1.89 -13.87
CA ASN A 68 7.22 2.55 -14.51
C ASN A 68 7.94 3.56 -13.61
N ASN A 69 7.23 4.31 -12.77
CA ASN A 69 7.86 5.36 -11.95
C ASN A 69 8.51 4.78 -10.70
N PRO A 70 9.51 5.44 -10.10
CA PRO A 70 10.00 5.05 -8.77
C PRO A 70 8.86 4.90 -7.76
N PRO A 71 8.99 4.00 -6.77
CA PRO A 71 7.99 3.88 -5.71
C PRO A 71 7.77 5.24 -5.02
N PRO A 72 6.52 5.57 -4.64
CA PRO A 72 6.25 6.83 -3.98
C PRO A 72 6.91 6.85 -2.60
N GLU A 73 7.36 8.04 -2.17
CA GLU A 73 7.94 8.23 -0.86
C GLU A 73 6.91 8.84 0.10
N ALA A 74 7.05 8.53 1.39
CA ALA A 74 6.25 9.18 2.43
C ALA A 74 6.91 10.48 2.91
N GLU A 75 6.08 11.40 3.37
CA GLU A 75 6.50 12.54 4.19
C GLU A 75 6.36 12.20 5.69
N GLY A 76 6.93 13.04 6.57
CA GLY A 76 6.84 12.88 8.02
C GLY A 76 8.10 12.31 8.67
N SER A 77 7.91 11.50 9.73
CA SER A 77 9.02 11.07 10.58
C SER A 77 10.01 10.16 9.83
N PRO A 78 11.32 10.20 10.16
CA PRO A 78 12.31 9.31 9.54
C PRO A 78 11.93 7.83 9.64
N VAL A 79 11.31 7.42 10.75
CA VAL A 79 10.85 6.04 10.98
C VAL A 79 9.70 5.64 10.05
N LEU A 80 8.77 6.55 9.77
CA LEU A 80 7.69 6.29 8.81
C LEU A 80 8.24 6.18 7.38
N ARG A 81 9.13 7.10 6.99
CA ARG A 81 9.75 7.09 5.65
C ARG A 81 10.54 5.81 5.39
N ASP A 82 11.26 5.33 6.40
CA ASP A 82 11.99 4.07 6.34
C ASP A 82 11.05 2.87 6.17
N PHE A 83 9.97 2.80 6.97
CA PHE A 83 8.96 1.76 6.85
C PHE A 83 8.33 1.70 5.45
N VAL A 84 7.94 2.85 4.90
CA VAL A 84 7.33 2.94 3.57
C VAL A 84 8.32 2.53 2.48
N ARG A 85 9.60 2.91 2.61
CA ARG A 85 10.66 2.47 1.69
C ARG A 85 10.81 0.95 1.70
N CYS A 86 10.73 0.31 2.87
CA CYS A 86 10.76 -1.14 2.98
C CYS A 86 9.51 -1.80 2.38
N ALA A 87 8.32 -1.23 2.59
CA ALA A 87 7.07 -1.78 2.09
C ALA A 87 6.92 -1.64 0.55
N LEU A 88 7.40 -0.53 -0.02
CA LEU A 88 7.23 -0.19 -1.44
C LEU A 88 8.44 -0.60 -2.29
N VAL A 89 8.84 -1.86 -2.18
CA VAL A 89 9.84 -2.48 -3.08
C VAL A 89 9.11 -3.12 -4.25
N LYS A 90 9.44 -2.74 -5.49
CA LYS A 90 8.77 -3.25 -6.69
C LYS A 90 8.98 -4.74 -6.91
N ASP A 91 10.21 -5.21 -6.70
CA ASP A 91 10.51 -6.64 -6.75
C ASP A 91 9.87 -7.33 -5.53
N ALA A 92 8.82 -8.12 -5.78
CA ALA A 92 8.10 -8.86 -4.75
C ALA A 92 9.00 -9.86 -4.00
N VAL A 93 10.05 -10.40 -4.64
CA VAL A 93 10.97 -11.33 -3.98
C VAL A 93 11.81 -10.58 -2.94
N ALA A 94 12.33 -9.40 -3.32
CA ALA A 94 13.11 -8.53 -2.44
C ALA A 94 12.28 -7.80 -1.37
N ARG A 95 10.96 -7.64 -1.58
CA ARG A 95 10.06 -7.00 -0.61
C ARG A 95 10.04 -7.81 0.70
N PRO A 96 10.22 -7.21 1.89
CA PRO A 96 10.15 -7.94 3.15
C PRO A 96 8.78 -8.57 3.39
N SER A 97 8.74 -9.69 4.13
CA SER A 97 7.48 -10.31 4.58
C SER A 97 6.86 -9.53 5.75
N ALA A 98 5.60 -9.84 6.06
CA ALA A 98 4.90 -9.30 7.22
C ALA A 98 5.69 -9.54 8.53
N ASP A 99 6.20 -10.75 8.74
CA ASP A 99 6.96 -11.11 9.95
C ASP A 99 8.24 -10.28 10.13
N VAL A 100 8.83 -9.83 9.03
CA VAL A 100 9.99 -8.93 9.06
C VAL A 100 9.54 -7.51 9.38
N LEU A 101 8.51 -6.99 8.71
CA LEU A 101 8.01 -5.63 8.93
C LEU A 101 7.37 -5.41 10.30
N LEU A 102 6.79 -6.44 10.92
CA LEU A 102 6.29 -6.37 12.30
C LEU A 102 7.40 -6.03 13.31
N LYS A 103 8.66 -6.35 12.98
CA LYS A 103 9.84 -6.04 13.81
C LYS A 103 10.41 -4.64 13.53
N HIS A 104 9.90 -3.94 12.52
CA HIS A 104 10.35 -2.60 12.17
C HIS A 104 10.03 -1.61 13.31
N LYS A 105 10.90 -0.61 13.53
CA LYS A 105 10.77 0.36 14.65
C LYS A 105 9.41 1.05 14.71
N LEU A 106 8.80 1.30 13.55
CA LEU A 106 7.46 1.89 13.45
C LEU A 106 6.40 1.03 14.16
N VAL A 107 6.46 -0.29 13.98
CA VAL A 107 5.44 -1.24 14.45
C VAL A 107 5.81 -1.82 15.82
N ALA A 108 7.08 -2.17 16.03
CA ALA A 108 7.57 -2.73 17.28
C ALA A 108 7.37 -1.78 18.48
N GLY A 109 7.35 -0.47 18.24
CA GLY A 109 7.05 0.55 19.25
C GLY A 109 5.56 0.83 19.46
N ALA A 110 4.68 0.24 18.65
CA ALA A 110 3.24 0.48 18.73
C ALA A 110 2.67 -0.19 19.98
N ARG A 111 1.82 0.52 20.72
CA ARG A 111 1.18 -0.02 21.92
C ARG A 111 -0.31 -0.26 21.71
N SER A 112 -0.73 -1.50 21.94
CA SER A 112 -2.12 -1.95 21.80
C SER A 112 -3.05 -1.32 22.86
N ASP A 113 -2.54 -0.95 24.02
CA ASP A 113 -3.28 -0.25 25.08
C ASP A 113 -3.74 1.15 24.61
N ALA A 114 -2.86 1.88 23.93
CA ALA A 114 -3.14 3.19 23.38
C ALA A 114 -4.21 3.10 22.29
N LEU A 115 -4.12 2.11 21.39
CA LEU A 115 -5.12 1.88 20.36
C LEU A 115 -6.48 1.50 20.95
N ALA A 116 -6.50 0.59 21.94
CA ALA A 116 -7.73 0.21 22.63
C ALA A 116 -8.41 1.40 23.33
N ALA A 117 -7.62 2.32 23.90
CA ALA A 117 -8.14 3.54 24.49
C ALA A 117 -8.76 4.50 23.45
N VAL A 118 -8.16 4.64 22.27
CA VAL A 118 -8.71 5.43 21.16
C VAL A 118 -10.04 4.84 20.67
N VAL A 119 -10.11 3.52 20.48
CA VAL A 119 -11.34 2.84 20.06
C VAL A 119 -12.47 3.07 21.08
N LYS A 120 -12.18 2.96 22.38
CA LYS A 120 -13.17 3.17 23.46
C LYS A 120 -13.64 4.63 23.58
N LYS A 121 -12.76 5.60 23.37
CA LYS A 121 -13.08 7.04 23.46
C LYS A 121 -13.77 7.58 22.20
N GLY A 122 -13.82 6.79 21.13
CA GLY A 122 -14.15 7.28 19.79
C GLY A 122 -12.93 7.93 19.15
N ALA A 123 -12.68 7.61 17.88
CA ALA A 123 -11.58 8.21 17.15
C ALA A 123 -11.75 9.75 17.15
N PRO A 124 -10.67 10.52 17.40
CA PRO A 124 -10.74 11.96 17.31
C PRO A 124 -11.26 12.35 15.92
N LYS A 125 -12.18 13.31 15.86
CA LYS A 125 -12.65 13.82 14.57
C LYS A 125 -11.45 14.41 13.84
N ILE A 126 -11.00 13.74 12.79
CA ILE A 126 -10.02 14.30 11.86
C ILE A 126 -10.76 15.46 11.19
N GLY A 127 -10.39 16.70 11.55
CA GLY A 127 -11.11 17.89 11.14
C GLY A 127 -11.26 17.95 9.63
N ALA A 128 -12.47 18.27 9.16
CA ALA A 128 -12.69 18.67 7.77
C ALA A 128 -12.01 20.03 7.57
N LEU A 129 -11.07 20.09 6.62
CA LEU A 129 -10.66 21.35 6.01
C LEU A 129 -11.69 21.75 4.95
#